data_AF-A0A3M2GJQ2-F1
#
_entry.id   AF-A0A3M2GJQ2-F1
#
_cell.length_a   1.000
_cell.length_b   1.000
_cell.length_c   1.000
_cell.angle_alpha   90.00
_cell.angle_beta   90.00
_cell.angle_gamma   90.00
#
_symmetry.space_group_name_H-M   'P 1'
#
loop_
_entity.id
_entity.type
_entity.pdbx_description
1 polymer ?
#
loop_
_entity_poly.entity_id
_entity_poly.type
_entity_poly.pdbx_seq_one_letter_code
_entity_poly.pdbx_strand_id
1 'polypeptide(L)'
;MGVSPPTIDVERARAIREAAAPPVSADLASFVAEIGPEGPVVVEGGRTRWERGGSPDPAARVVRAPAGIVEYVPEEMTVRVGAGTPVADLHAALAAHGQRTTLPERGGTVGGALAVGESDIHRLGRGPVRDAVLEVRYVTAEGRLARAGGPTVKNVTGYDLCRLLVGSLGRLGALGEVVVRTWPVPPAERWLAVDADPDVVLAEAVGATAVLWDGEKVVVHLEGHAEDLEATVASLRRRGGVTEVEGPPSLPPHRHSVAPAGLAAHVRGLGGRWVAEMGVGVVHADEPAPPRRLDPTVVELHRRLLDALDPRRRFNPGRRLEGVEA
;
A
#
# COMPACT_ATOMS: atom_id res chain seq x y z
N MET A 1 -11.12 -50.41 4.29
CA MET A 1 -9.78 -50.00 3.82
C MET A 1 -9.59 -48.55 4.22
N GLY A 2 -8.88 -48.28 5.32
CA GLY A 2 -8.65 -46.92 5.81
C GLY A 2 -7.52 -46.27 5.03
N VAL A 3 -7.83 -45.24 4.24
CA VAL A 3 -6.81 -44.42 3.60
C VAL A 3 -6.37 -43.39 4.63
N SER A 4 -5.11 -43.51 5.09
CA SER A 4 -4.50 -42.50 5.96
C SER A 4 -4.47 -41.15 5.24
N PRO A 5 -4.80 -40.03 5.89
CA PRO A 5 -4.76 -38.72 5.25
C PRO A 5 -3.33 -38.42 4.75
N PRO A 6 -3.18 -37.76 3.60
CA PRO A 6 -1.87 -37.43 3.07
C PRO A 6 -1.10 -36.56 4.07
N THR A 7 0.05 -37.05 4.51
CA THR A 7 0.96 -36.30 5.37
C THR A 7 1.66 -35.24 4.51
N ILE A 8 1.42 -33.97 4.78
CA ILE A 8 2.17 -32.88 4.14
C ILE A 8 3.58 -32.92 4.70
N ASP A 9 4.54 -33.28 3.86
CA ASP A 9 5.96 -33.21 4.18
C ASP A 9 6.39 -31.74 4.18
N VAL A 10 6.39 -31.15 5.38
CA VAL A 10 6.70 -29.73 5.61
C VAL A 10 8.13 -29.39 5.19
N GLU A 11 9.07 -30.31 5.35
CA GLU A 11 10.46 -30.09 4.95
C GLU A 11 10.62 -30.12 3.43
N ARG A 12 9.94 -31.04 2.75
CA ARG A 12 9.91 -31.07 1.28
C ARG A 12 9.20 -29.86 0.68
N ALA A 13 8.09 -29.42 1.28
CA ALA A 13 7.39 -28.19 0.87
C ALA A 13 8.27 -26.94 1.07
N ARG A 14 9.03 -26.89 2.17
CA ARG A 14 10.02 -25.84 2.44
C ARG A 14 11.14 -25.84 1.42
N ALA A 15 11.73 -27.01 1.13
CA ALA A 15 12.81 -27.15 0.15
C ALA A 15 12.37 -26.75 -1.27
N ILE A 16 11.16 -27.10 -1.70
CA ILE A 16 10.61 -26.67 -3.00
C ILE A 16 10.42 -25.15 -3.04
N ARG A 17 9.92 -24.54 -1.95
CA ARG A 17 9.80 -23.07 -1.86
C ARG A 17 11.15 -22.37 -1.87
N GLU A 18 12.14 -22.90 -1.17
CA GLU A 18 13.50 -22.36 -1.12
C GLU A 18 14.21 -22.49 -2.49
N ALA A 19 14.00 -23.59 -3.21
CA ALA A 19 14.54 -23.80 -4.56
C ALA A 19 13.89 -22.91 -5.64
N ALA A 20 12.66 -22.44 -5.43
CA ALA A 20 11.91 -21.62 -6.40
C ALA A 20 12.16 -20.10 -6.28
N ALA A 21 12.88 -19.64 -5.25
CA ALA A 21 13.13 -18.22 -5.06
C ALA A 21 14.56 -17.87 -5.48
N PRO A 22 14.82 -16.73 -6.14
CA PRO A 22 16.16 -16.39 -6.59
C PRO A 22 17.14 -16.36 -5.41
N PRO A 23 18.42 -16.68 -5.61
CA PRO A 23 19.40 -16.67 -4.52
C PRO A 23 19.42 -15.30 -3.82
N VAL A 24 19.81 -15.29 -2.54
CA VAL A 24 19.98 -14.04 -1.80
C VAL A 24 21.10 -13.25 -2.47
N SER A 25 20.79 -12.05 -2.94
CA SER A 25 21.75 -11.13 -3.54
C SER A 25 22.80 -10.68 -2.52
N ALA A 26 23.98 -10.26 -3.00
CA ALA A 26 25.02 -9.72 -2.12
C ALA A 26 24.52 -8.48 -1.35
N ASP A 27 23.72 -7.63 -1.99
CA ASP A 27 23.15 -6.44 -1.37
C ASP A 27 22.12 -6.78 -0.29
N LEU A 28 21.27 -7.79 -0.51
CA LEU A 28 20.34 -8.26 0.52
C LEU A 28 21.09 -8.90 1.70
N ALA A 29 22.15 -9.68 1.44
CA ALA A 29 22.99 -10.23 2.49
C ALA A 29 23.70 -9.13 3.30
N SER A 30 24.19 -8.09 2.63
CA SER A 30 24.79 -6.92 3.27
C SER A 30 23.78 -6.18 4.15
N PHE A 31 22.56 -5.96 3.66
CA PHE A 31 21.48 -5.34 4.43
C PHE A 31 21.11 -6.15 5.69
N VAL A 32 21.05 -7.47 5.60
CA VAL A 32 20.82 -8.37 6.75
C VAL A 32 21.95 -8.25 7.77
N ALA A 33 23.20 -8.29 7.31
CA ALA A 33 24.39 -8.17 8.16
C ALA A 33 24.46 -6.80 8.84
N GLU A 34 24.11 -5.73 8.11
CA GLU A 34 24.04 -4.38 8.65
C GLU A 34 22.99 -4.31 9.75
N ILE A 35 21.78 -4.86 9.58
CA ILE A 35 20.75 -4.82 10.63
C ILE A 35 21.18 -5.61 11.87
N GLY A 36 21.66 -6.84 11.69
CA GLY A 36 22.14 -7.70 12.76
C GLY A 36 21.10 -7.99 13.87
N PRO A 37 21.49 -8.73 14.92
CA PRO A 37 20.59 -9.14 15.99
C PRO A 37 20.42 -8.07 17.09
N GLU A 38 21.23 -7.01 17.12
CA GLU A 38 21.27 -6.09 18.27
C GLU A 38 21.05 -4.61 17.92
N GLY A 39 20.59 -3.86 18.91
CA GLY A 39 20.47 -2.40 18.87
C GLY A 39 19.31 -1.86 18.03
N PRO A 40 18.92 -0.59 18.27
CA PRO A 40 17.86 0.08 17.52
C PRO A 40 18.30 0.40 16.09
N VAL A 41 17.40 0.21 15.13
CA VAL A 41 17.62 0.42 13.70
C VAL A 41 16.47 1.22 13.10
N VAL A 42 16.81 2.18 12.26
CA VAL A 42 15.86 2.93 11.44
C VAL A 42 16.13 2.64 9.97
N VAL A 43 15.10 2.20 9.25
CA VAL A 43 15.21 1.98 7.80
C VAL A 43 14.90 3.28 7.07
N GLU A 44 15.87 3.73 6.29
CA GLU A 44 15.81 4.95 5.53
C GLU A 44 15.55 4.70 4.04
N GLY A 45 14.49 5.32 3.53
CA GLY A 45 14.23 5.45 2.10
C GLY A 45 14.53 6.87 1.62
N GLY A 46 13.66 7.42 0.77
CA GLY A 46 13.82 8.78 0.24
C GLY A 46 13.39 9.92 1.17
N ARG A 47 13.15 9.65 2.47
CA ARG A 47 12.66 10.62 3.49
C ARG A 47 11.43 11.45 3.12
N THR A 48 10.66 11.04 2.11
CA THR A 48 9.52 11.83 1.63
C THR A 48 8.41 11.94 2.66
N ARG A 49 8.23 10.92 3.51
CA ARG A 49 7.23 10.79 4.61
C ARG A 49 7.93 10.46 5.94
N TRP A 50 9.09 11.08 6.18
CA TRP A 50 9.99 10.73 7.29
C TRP A 50 9.35 10.82 8.67
N GLU A 51 8.54 11.87 8.88
CA GLU A 51 7.85 12.18 10.14
C GLU A 51 6.54 11.41 10.34
N ARG A 52 6.16 10.52 9.40
CA ARG A 52 4.91 9.77 9.52
C ARG A 52 4.99 8.83 10.72
N GLY A 53 4.06 9.01 11.65
CA GLY A 53 4.04 8.29 12.93
C GLY A 53 5.03 8.85 13.96
N GLY A 54 5.62 10.03 13.74
CA GLY A 54 6.59 10.65 14.64
C GLY A 54 8.03 10.50 14.18
N SER A 55 8.91 11.32 14.75
CA SER A 55 10.33 11.36 14.42
C SER A 55 11.03 10.09 14.93
N PRO A 56 11.89 9.45 14.11
CA PRO A 56 12.70 8.34 14.57
C PRO A 56 13.68 8.74 15.68
N ASP A 57 14.00 7.81 16.56
CA ASP A 57 15.00 8.01 17.62
C ASP A 57 16.36 8.34 16.98
N PRO A 58 16.97 9.51 17.29
CA PRO A 58 18.25 9.91 16.71
C PRO A 58 19.43 9.02 17.12
N ALA A 59 19.29 8.23 18.19
CA ALA A 59 20.31 7.26 18.60
C ALA A 59 20.24 5.94 17.82
N ALA A 60 19.17 5.72 17.04
CA ALA A 60 19.02 4.51 16.24
C ALA A 60 19.93 4.55 15.01
N ARG A 61 20.50 3.39 14.66
CA ARG A 61 21.37 3.28 13.51
C ARG A 61 20.56 3.29 12.22
N VAL A 62 20.95 4.14 11.29
CA VAL A 62 20.29 4.26 9.99
C VAL A 62 20.82 3.19 9.05
N VAL A 63 19.92 2.46 8.39
CA VAL A 63 20.23 1.45 7.36
C VAL A 63 19.40 1.68 6.11
N ARG A 64 19.87 1.21 4.95
CA ARG A 64 19.17 1.37 3.67
C ARG A 64 18.96 0.03 2.99
N ALA A 65 17.72 -0.22 2.57
CA ALA A 65 17.38 -1.44 1.85
C ALA A 65 18.03 -1.49 0.46
N PRO A 66 18.29 -2.68 -0.12
CA PRO A 66 18.82 -2.82 -1.46
C PRO A 66 17.89 -2.19 -2.51
N ALA A 67 18.45 -1.68 -3.59
CA ALA A 67 17.72 -1.02 -4.68
C ALA A 67 17.97 -1.73 -6.02
N GLY A 68 17.08 -1.51 -6.98
CA GLY A 68 17.11 -2.13 -8.30
C GLY A 68 16.06 -3.22 -8.48
N ILE A 69 15.73 -3.49 -9.74
CA ILE A 69 14.91 -4.62 -10.16
C ILE A 69 15.77 -5.88 -10.08
N VAL A 70 15.32 -6.86 -9.29
CA VAL A 70 16.02 -8.13 -9.09
C VAL A 70 15.62 -9.13 -10.16
N GLU A 71 14.32 -9.18 -10.47
CA GLU A 71 13.74 -10.10 -11.45
C GLU A 71 12.44 -9.48 -11.97
N TYR A 72 12.30 -9.43 -13.29
CA TYR A 72 11.08 -8.94 -13.94
C TYR A 72 10.80 -9.76 -15.19
N VAL A 73 9.69 -10.48 -15.16
CA VAL A 73 9.13 -11.22 -16.30
C VAL A 73 7.74 -10.63 -16.53
N PRO A 74 7.58 -9.68 -17.48
CA PRO A 74 6.32 -8.97 -17.68
C PRO A 74 5.11 -9.89 -17.86
N GLU A 75 5.29 -11.03 -18.52
CA GLU A 75 4.24 -12.01 -18.78
C GLU A 75 3.65 -12.60 -17.48
N GLU A 76 4.42 -12.60 -16.39
CA GLU A 76 3.99 -13.08 -15.07
C GLU A 76 3.23 -12.03 -14.26
N MET A 77 3.10 -10.79 -14.76
CA MET A 77 2.43 -9.66 -14.10
C MET A 77 2.91 -9.45 -12.65
N THR A 78 4.20 -9.70 -12.43
CA THR A 78 4.87 -9.50 -11.15
C THR A 78 6.30 -9.03 -11.38
N VAL A 79 6.83 -8.30 -10.41
CA VAL A 79 8.22 -7.83 -10.42
C VAL A 79 8.81 -7.95 -9.03
N ARG A 80 10.01 -8.54 -8.94
CA ARG A 80 10.82 -8.54 -7.74
C ARG A 80 11.75 -7.35 -7.76
N VAL A 81 11.71 -6.56 -6.70
CA VAL A 81 12.44 -5.31 -6.60
C VAL A 81 12.99 -5.13 -5.19
N GLY A 82 14.18 -4.55 -5.08
CA GLY A 82 14.73 -4.14 -3.79
C GLY A 82 13.87 -3.04 -3.16
N ALA A 83 13.63 -3.11 -1.85
CA ALA A 83 12.78 -2.16 -1.13
C ALA A 83 13.38 -0.73 -1.07
N GLY A 84 14.66 -0.58 -1.37
CA GLY A 84 15.33 0.72 -1.55
C GLY A 84 15.13 1.34 -2.94
N THR A 85 14.51 0.64 -3.89
CA THR A 85 14.30 1.14 -5.25
C THR A 85 13.36 2.36 -5.24
N PRO A 86 13.72 3.46 -5.92
CA PRO A 86 12.80 4.58 -6.10
C PRO A 86 11.50 4.13 -6.79
N VAL A 87 10.36 4.62 -6.31
CA VAL A 87 9.06 4.28 -6.91
C VAL A 87 8.99 4.70 -8.38
N ALA A 88 9.56 5.88 -8.71
CA ALA A 88 9.63 6.39 -10.07
C ALA A 88 10.40 5.45 -11.02
N ASP A 89 11.54 4.90 -10.57
CA ASP A 89 12.35 3.99 -11.39
C ASP A 89 11.59 2.68 -11.68
N LEU A 90 10.88 2.17 -10.67
CA LEU A 90 10.01 1.00 -10.85
C LEU A 90 8.89 1.30 -11.84
N HIS A 91 8.18 2.42 -11.70
CA HIS A 91 7.10 2.78 -12.61
C HIS A 91 7.60 2.99 -14.04
N ALA A 92 8.75 3.63 -14.23
CA ALA A 92 9.35 3.80 -15.55
C ALA A 92 9.67 2.45 -16.22
N ALA A 93 10.24 1.50 -15.47
CA ALA A 93 10.53 0.16 -15.98
C ALA A 93 9.25 -0.62 -16.34
N LEU A 94 8.18 -0.48 -15.55
CA LEU A 94 6.90 -1.13 -15.84
C LEU A 94 6.20 -0.51 -17.05
N ALA A 95 6.22 0.81 -17.17
CA ALA A 95 5.61 1.54 -18.27
C ALA A 95 6.20 1.13 -19.64
N ALA A 96 7.49 0.81 -19.69
CA ALA A 96 8.15 0.28 -20.90
C ALA A 96 7.53 -1.03 -21.43
N HIS A 97 6.78 -1.75 -20.59
CA HIS A 97 6.06 -2.98 -20.94
C HIS A 97 4.53 -2.80 -20.86
N GLY A 98 4.03 -1.56 -20.81
CA GLY A 98 2.60 -1.28 -20.68
C GLY A 98 2.02 -1.76 -19.36
N GLN A 99 2.80 -1.77 -18.29
CA GLN A 99 2.39 -2.20 -16.96
C GLN A 99 2.53 -1.08 -15.92
N ARG A 100 1.85 -1.27 -14.78
CA ARG A 100 1.87 -0.37 -13.62
C ARG A 100 1.69 -1.15 -12.32
N THR A 101 1.87 -0.48 -11.18
CA THR A 101 1.47 -0.99 -9.85
C THR A 101 0.53 -0.03 -9.14
N THR A 102 -0.03 -0.45 -8.01
CA THR A 102 -0.77 0.41 -7.08
C THR A 102 0.14 1.20 -6.13
N LEU A 103 1.46 1.15 -6.31
CA LEU A 103 2.36 2.00 -5.52
C LEU A 103 2.13 3.45 -5.94
N PRO A 104 1.96 4.36 -4.97
CA PRO A 104 1.61 5.75 -5.22
C PRO A 104 2.81 6.57 -5.71
N GLU A 105 2.58 7.44 -6.69
CA GLU A 105 3.57 8.36 -7.25
C GLU A 105 3.77 9.60 -6.36
N ARG A 106 4.37 9.41 -5.19
CA ARG A 106 4.66 10.49 -4.22
C ARG A 106 6.14 10.62 -3.85
N GLY A 107 7.00 10.09 -4.70
CA GLY A 107 8.43 9.94 -4.47
C GLY A 107 8.77 8.91 -3.38
N GLY A 108 10.05 8.83 -3.02
CA GLY A 108 10.55 7.85 -2.05
C GLY A 108 10.80 6.48 -2.68
N THR A 109 10.91 5.45 -1.84
CA THR A 109 11.27 4.09 -2.25
C THR A 109 10.08 3.14 -2.12
N VAL A 110 10.14 2.00 -2.81
CA VAL A 110 9.13 0.93 -2.73
C VAL A 110 8.86 0.52 -1.28
N GLY A 111 9.91 0.23 -0.52
CA GLY A 111 9.82 -0.13 0.90
C GLY A 111 9.25 0.98 1.76
N GLY A 112 9.59 2.24 1.49
CA GLY A 112 9.02 3.39 2.20
C GLY A 112 7.52 3.55 1.92
N ALA A 113 7.11 3.42 0.66
CA ALA A 113 5.70 3.47 0.27
C ALA A 113 4.87 2.35 0.92
N LEU A 114 5.42 1.14 0.97
CA LEU A 114 4.82 -0.02 1.64
C LEU A 114 4.79 0.13 3.16
N ALA A 115 5.88 0.58 3.79
CA ALA A 115 5.93 0.80 5.23
C ALA A 115 4.92 1.87 5.69
N VAL A 116 4.74 2.94 4.91
CA VAL A 116 3.71 3.96 5.16
C VAL A 116 2.30 3.41 4.90
N GLY A 117 2.10 2.57 3.89
CA GLY A 117 0.83 1.89 3.63
C GLY A 117 -0.31 2.79 3.13
N GLU A 118 -0.02 4.05 2.80
CA GLU A 118 -0.99 4.96 2.18
C GLU A 118 -1.18 4.60 0.72
N SER A 119 -2.43 4.37 0.33
CA SER A 119 -2.79 4.06 -1.05
C SER A 119 -2.94 5.33 -1.89
N ASP A 120 -2.85 5.16 -3.20
CA ASP A 120 -3.12 6.19 -4.19
C ASP A 120 -4.63 6.54 -4.29
N ILE A 121 -4.98 7.70 -4.86
CA ILE A 121 -6.37 8.13 -5.05
C ILE A 121 -7.17 7.19 -5.96
N HIS A 122 -6.48 6.40 -6.79
CA HIS A 122 -7.09 5.38 -7.64
C HIS A 122 -7.45 4.08 -6.89
N ARG A 123 -7.37 4.05 -5.56
CA ARG A 123 -7.63 2.88 -4.71
C ARG A 123 -9.03 2.26 -4.93
N LEU A 124 -10.03 3.04 -5.32
CA LEU A 124 -11.40 2.53 -5.50
C LEU A 124 -11.43 1.39 -6.55
N GLY A 125 -10.74 1.59 -7.67
CA GLY A 125 -10.69 0.60 -8.75
C GLY A 125 -9.43 -0.27 -8.72
N ARG A 126 -8.29 0.29 -8.30
CA ARG A 126 -6.99 -0.41 -8.33
C ARG A 126 -6.71 -1.22 -7.05
N GLY A 127 -7.48 -0.99 -5.99
CA GLY A 127 -7.30 -1.63 -4.69
C GLY A 127 -6.26 -0.93 -3.80
N PRO A 128 -6.18 -1.32 -2.51
CA PRO A 128 -5.24 -0.73 -1.57
C PRO A 128 -3.80 -1.20 -1.84
N VAL A 129 -2.82 -0.36 -1.50
CA VAL A 129 -1.39 -0.65 -1.70
C VAL A 129 -0.92 -1.95 -1.04
N ARG A 130 -1.55 -2.37 0.06
CA ARG A 130 -1.24 -3.64 0.73
C ARG A 130 -1.55 -4.88 -0.09
N ASP A 131 -2.44 -4.76 -1.07
CA ASP A 131 -2.80 -5.86 -1.96
C ASP A 131 -1.81 -6.00 -3.14
N ALA A 132 -0.89 -5.04 -3.29
CA ALA A 132 0.18 -5.08 -4.28
C ALA A 132 1.23 -6.14 -3.95
N VAL A 133 1.50 -6.38 -2.67
CA VAL A 133 2.63 -7.21 -2.23
C VAL A 133 2.21 -8.67 -2.19
N LEU A 134 2.88 -9.49 -3.00
CA LEU A 134 2.65 -10.94 -3.05
C LEU A 134 3.66 -11.70 -2.19
N GLU A 135 4.89 -11.20 -2.15
CA GLU A 135 5.98 -11.75 -1.35
C GLU A 135 6.84 -10.63 -0.77
N VAL A 136 7.41 -10.88 0.40
CA VAL A 136 8.43 -10.04 1.00
C VAL A 136 9.55 -10.89 1.59
N ARG A 137 10.79 -10.44 1.36
CA ARG A 137 11.98 -10.84 2.11
C ARG A 137 12.36 -9.69 3.02
N TYR A 138 12.31 -9.92 4.32
CA TYR A 138 12.50 -8.89 5.35
C TYR A 138 13.39 -9.41 6.47
N VAL A 139 13.98 -8.49 7.22
CA VAL A 139 14.80 -8.82 8.39
C VAL A 139 13.96 -8.74 9.65
N THR A 140 13.96 -9.82 10.45
CA THR A 140 13.24 -9.92 11.72
C THR A 140 13.99 -9.24 12.87
N ALA A 141 13.36 -9.09 14.04
CA ALA A 141 13.98 -8.46 15.21
C ALA A 141 15.17 -9.26 15.79
N GLU A 142 15.35 -10.51 15.36
CA GLU A 142 16.53 -11.34 15.64
C GLU A 142 17.65 -11.13 14.61
N GLY A 143 17.49 -10.24 13.64
CA GLY A 143 18.48 -9.99 12.59
C GLY A 143 18.54 -11.08 11.51
N ARG A 144 17.49 -11.89 11.37
CA ARG A 144 17.44 -12.99 10.41
C ARG A 144 16.65 -12.61 9.18
N LEU A 145 17.07 -13.09 8.02
CA LEU A 145 16.26 -13.01 6.81
C LEU A 145 15.07 -13.97 6.92
N ALA A 146 13.87 -13.41 6.84
CA ALA A 146 12.62 -14.15 6.75
C ALA A 146 11.93 -13.88 5.42
N ARG A 147 11.06 -14.80 5.03
CA ARG A 147 10.22 -14.71 3.84
C ARG A 147 8.76 -14.88 4.24
N ALA A 148 7.90 -14.03 3.69
CA ALA A 148 6.47 -14.14 3.78
C ALA A 148 5.83 -14.03 2.41
N GLY A 149 4.69 -14.71 2.22
CA GLY A 149 3.98 -14.72 0.94
C GLY A 149 4.57 -15.70 -0.08
N GLY A 150 4.35 -15.40 -1.36
CA GLY A 150 4.82 -16.18 -2.50
C GLY A 150 4.55 -15.41 -3.79
N PRO A 151 5.28 -15.70 -4.89
CA PRO A 151 5.19 -14.88 -6.10
C PRO A 151 3.87 -15.05 -6.85
N THR A 152 3.06 -16.05 -6.50
CA THR A 152 1.81 -16.38 -7.19
C THR A 152 0.60 -15.69 -6.58
N VAL A 153 -0.36 -15.30 -7.43
CA VAL A 153 -1.66 -14.72 -7.05
C VAL A 153 -2.44 -15.58 -6.05
N LYS A 154 -2.42 -16.91 -6.21
CA LYS A 154 -3.11 -17.83 -5.30
C LYS A 154 -2.16 -18.28 -4.19
N ASN A 155 -2.29 -17.65 -3.03
CA ASN A 155 -1.57 -18.04 -1.82
C ASN A 155 -2.57 -18.26 -0.68
N VAL A 156 -2.98 -19.52 -0.47
CA VAL A 156 -4.05 -19.89 0.48
C VAL A 156 -3.52 -20.58 1.74
N THR A 157 -2.21 -20.48 2.00
CA THR A 157 -1.56 -21.18 3.12
C THR A 157 -1.02 -20.19 4.15
N GLY A 158 -1.46 -20.32 5.40
CA GLY A 158 -0.95 -19.54 6.53
C GLY A 158 -1.53 -18.13 6.62
N TYR A 159 -0.93 -17.30 7.47
CA TYR A 159 -1.32 -15.90 7.65
C TYR A 159 -0.72 -15.01 6.57
N ASP A 160 -1.47 -13.98 6.18
CA ASP A 160 -1.00 -12.98 5.23
C ASP A 160 -0.10 -11.93 5.93
N LEU A 161 1.14 -12.33 6.16
CA LEU A 161 2.15 -11.44 6.73
C LEU A 161 2.57 -10.31 5.79
N CYS A 162 2.35 -10.44 4.47
CA CYS A 162 2.63 -9.37 3.52
C CYS A 162 1.74 -8.17 3.81
N ARG A 163 0.43 -8.40 3.93
CA ARG A 163 -0.54 -7.35 4.30
C ARG A 163 -0.30 -6.78 5.70
N LEU A 164 0.19 -7.58 6.65
CA LEU A 164 0.53 -7.12 8.00
C LEU A 164 1.74 -6.15 8.00
N LEU A 165 2.75 -6.42 7.16
CA LEU A 165 3.96 -5.60 7.10
C LEU A 165 3.71 -4.25 6.41
N VAL A 166 2.74 -4.17 5.50
CA VAL A 166 2.35 -2.90 4.86
C VAL A 166 1.59 -2.01 5.85
N GLY A 167 2.00 -0.76 5.96
CA GLY A 167 1.46 0.20 6.94
C GLY A 167 1.98 0.01 8.37
N SER A 168 2.96 -0.88 8.58
CA SER A 168 3.57 -1.11 9.90
C SER A 168 4.58 -0.02 10.31
N LEU A 169 4.81 0.96 9.45
CA LEU A 169 5.90 1.94 9.56
C LEU A 169 7.29 1.28 9.68
N GLY A 170 7.43 0.04 9.23
CA GLY A 170 8.65 -0.79 9.32
C GLY A 170 8.95 -1.30 10.73
N ARG A 171 8.02 -1.19 11.68
CA ARG A 171 8.22 -1.61 13.08
C ARG A 171 8.11 -3.12 13.30
N LEU A 172 7.52 -3.84 12.35
CA LEU A 172 7.33 -5.29 12.41
C LEU A 172 8.42 -6.07 11.65
N GLY A 173 9.35 -5.36 11.02
CA GLY A 173 10.43 -5.95 10.21
C GLY A 173 10.94 -4.97 9.16
N ALA A 174 12.22 -5.12 8.82
CA ALA A 174 12.87 -4.28 7.82
C ALA A 174 12.74 -4.89 6.42
N LEU A 175 11.97 -4.24 5.55
CA LEU A 175 11.72 -4.71 4.17
C LEU A 175 13.02 -4.67 3.35
N GLY A 176 13.44 -5.80 2.78
CA GLY A 176 14.64 -5.91 1.95
C GLY A 176 14.33 -6.04 0.46
N GLU A 177 13.59 -7.08 0.08
CA GLU A 177 13.09 -7.29 -1.29
C GLU A 177 11.59 -7.58 -1.26
N VAL A 178 10.86 -7.16 -2.29
CA VAL A 178 9.42 -7.45 -2.42
C VAL A 178 9.11 -7.94 -3.82
N VAL A 179 8.13 -8.83 -3.93
CA VAL A 179 7.45 -9.13 -5.19
C VAL A 179 6.14 -8.36 -5.18
N VAL A 180 5.98 -7.47 -6.15
CA VAL A 180 4.75 -6.71 -6.33
C VAL A 180 4.01 -7.20 -7.56
N ARG A 181 2.69 -7.29 -7.45
CA ARG A 181 1.79 -7.48 -8.59
C ARG A 181 1.84 -6.25 -9.47
N THR A 182 1.78 -6.48 -10.77
CA THR A 182 1.59 -5.45 -11.79
C THR A 182 0.24 -5.65 -12.48
N TRP A 183 -0.22 -4.60 -13.15
CA TRP A 183 -1.43 -4.59 -13.95
C TRP A 183 -1.12 -3.98 -15.30
N PRO A 184 -1.84 -4.38 -16.37
CA PRO A 184 -1.76 -3.65 -17.63
C PRO A 184 -2.20 -2.19 -17.42
N VAL A 185 -1.57 -1.29 -18.15
CA VAL A 185 -2.04 0.08 -18.35
C VAL A 185 -3.30 0.00 -19.24
N PRO A 186 -4.43 0.60 -18.82
CA PRO A 186 -5.66 0.56 -19.60
C PRO A 186 -5.49 1.32 -20.93
N PRO A 187 -6.18 0.90 -22.01
CA PRO A 187 -6.04 1.54 -23.32
C PRO A 187 -6.68 2.94 -23.39
N ALA A 188 -7.57 3.28 -22.45
CA ALA A 188 -8.18 4.60 -22.33
C ALA A 188 -8.44 4.98 -20.87
N GLU A 189 -8.34 6.27 -20.57
CA GLU A 189 -8.70 6.87 -19.29
C GLU A 189 -9.34 8.25 -19.49
N ARG A 190 -10.20 8.68 -18.57
CA ARG A 190 -10.83 10.00 -18.58
C ARG A 190 -11.08 10.53 -17.18
N TRP A 191 -10.88 11.83 -17.01
CA TRP A 191 -11.34 12.59 -15.85
C TRP A 191 -12.58 13.40 -16.22
N LEU A 192 -13.62 13.31 -15.40
CA LEU A 192 -14.90 13.98 -15.64
C LEU A 192 -15.35 14.72 -14.38
N ALA A 193 -15.76 15.97 -14.54
CA ALA A 193 -16.58 16.65 -13.54
C ALA A 193 -18.06 16.36 -13.82
N VAL A 194 -18.78 15.97 -12.78
CA VAL A 194 -20.19 15.55 -12.82
C VAL A 194 -20.99 16.38 -11.81
N ASP A 195 -22.02 17.05 -12.30
CA ASP A 195 -22.98 17.82 -11.50
C ASP A 195 -24.14 16.91 -11.07
N ALA A 196 -23.88 16.02 -10.12
CA ALA A 196 -24.87 15.13 -9.53
C ALA A 196 -24.46 14.72 -8.10
N ASP A 197 -25.39 14.09 -7.39
CA ASP A 197 -25.15 13.53 -6.06
C ASP A 197 -23.98 12.52 -6.07
N PRO A 198 -23.02 12.61 -5.15
CA PRO A 198 -21.81 11.78 -5.16
C PRO A 198 -22.08 10.29 -4.94
N ASP A 199 -23.13 9.92 -4.20
CA ASP A 199 -23.49 8.51 -4.01
C ASP A 199 -24.13 7.94 -5.28
N VAL A 200 -24.90 8.75 -6.02
CA VAL A 200 -25.41 8.38 -7.36
C VAL A 200 -24.27 8.20 -8.35
N VAL A 201 -23.29 9.12 -8.37
CA VAL A 201 -22.11 8.99 -9.25
C VAL A 201 -21.32 7.73 -8.89
N LEU A 202 -21.07 7.47 -7.60
CA LEU A 202 -20.36 6.27 -7.15
C LEU A 202 -21.07 4.98 -7.57
N ALA A 203 -22.41 4.94 -7.50
CA ALA A 203 -23.19 3.76 -7.87
C ALA A 203 -23.20 3.50 -9.40
N GLU A 204 -23.12 4.55 -10.23
CA GLU A 204 -23.25 4.44 -11.68
C GLU A 204 -21.95 4.50 -12.47
N ALA A 205 -20.89 5.03 -11.88
CA ALA A 205 -19.58 5.13 -12.52
C ALA A 205 -18.88 3.76 -12.52
N VAL A 206 -19.42 2.80 -13.26
CA VAL A 206 -18.85 1.45 -13.41
C VAL A 206 -17.44 1.58 -13.98
N GLY A 207 -16.47 0.93 -13.31
CA GLY A 207 -15.06 1.02 -13.66
C GLY A 207 -14.35 2.28 -13.12
N ALA A 208 -15.01 3.10 -12.29
CA ALA A 208 -14.36 4.22 -11.65
C ALA A 208 -13.21 3.76 -10.75
N THR A 209 -12.09 4.47 -10.87
CA THR A 209 -10.92 4.24 -10.02
C THR A 209 -10.75 5.29 -8.95
N ALA A 210 -11.35 6.46 -9.14
CA ALA A 210 -11.47 7.51 -8.15
C ALA A 210 -12.82 8.21 -8.31
N VAL A 211 -13.49 8.52 -7.21
CA VAL A 211 -14.65 9.42 -7.16
C VAL A 211 -14.37 10.41 -6.04
N LEU A 212 -14.14 11.66 -6.41
CA LEU A 212 -13.66 12.73 -5.54
C LEU A 212 -14.75 13.78 -5.39
N TRP A 213 -15.07 14.18 -4.16
CA TRP A 213 -16.13 15.15 -3.89
C TRP A 213 -15.62 16.24 -2.92
N ASP A 214 -15.79 17.50 -3.27
CA ASP A 214 -15.32 18.66 -2.49
C ASP A 214 -16.43 19.44 -1.77
N GLY A 215 -17.67 18.91 -1.80
CA GLY A 215 -18.85 19.57 -1.27
C GLY A 215 -19.73 20.20 -2.33
N GLU A 216 -19.15 20.54 -3.49
CA GLU A 216 -19.87 21.20 -4.60
C GLU A 216 -19.87 20.34 -5.86
N LYS A 217 -18.72 19.77 -6.23
CA LYS A 217 -18.54 19.03 -7.48
C LYS A 217 -18.03 17.63 -7.23
N VAL A 218 -18.41 16.72 -8.11
CA VAL A 218 -17.89 15.36 -8.15
C VAL A 218 -16.94 15.22 -9.33
N VAL A 219 -15.70 14.83 -9.07
CA VAL A 219 -14.70 14.53 -10.09
C VAL A 219 -14.43 13.03 -10.09
N VAL A 220 -14.66 12.36 -11.21
CA VAL A 220 -14.50 10.91 -11.35
C VAL A 220 -13.39 10.58 -12.36
N HIS A 221 -12.59 9.57 -12.03
CA HIS A 221 -11.64 8.96 -12.96
C HIS A 221 -12.16 7.60 -13.44
N LEU A 222 -12.27 7.44 -14.76
CA LEU A 222 -12.64 6.19 -15.41
C LEU A 222 -11.42 5.64 -16.17
N GLU A 223 -11.23 4.33 -16.15
CA GLU A 223 -10.19 3.66 -16.93
C GLU A 223 -10.71 2.34 -17.50
N GLY A 224 -10.29 1.96 -18.72
CA GLY A 224 -10.78 0.76 -19.37
C GLY A 224 -10.77 0.85 -20.89
N HIS A 225 -11.67 0.11 -21.55
CA HIS A 225 -11.86 0.21 -22.99
C HIS A 225 -12.72 1.43 -23.34
N ALA A 226 -12.49 2.01 -24.52
CA ALA A 226 -13.19 3.21 -24.95
C ALA A 226 -14.73 3.02 -24.97
N GLU A 227 -15.22 1.86 -25.40
CA GLU A 227 -16.66 1.55 -25.44
C GLU A 227 -17.30 1.54 -24.04
N ASP A 228 -16.61 0.93 -23.06
CA ASP A 228 -17.08 0.90 -21.67
C ASP A 228 -17.10 2.31 -21.07
N LEU A 229 -16.06 3.11 -21.34
CA LEU A 229 -15.98 4.50 -20.89
C LEU A 229 -17.12 5.35 -21.46
N GLU A 230 -17.40 5.23 -22.76
CA GLU A 230 -18.51 5.96 -23.40
C GLU A 230 -19.87 5.53 -22.83
N ALA A 231 -20.07 4.23 -22.56
CA ALA A 231 -21.29 3.74 -21.94
C ALA A 231 -21.49 4.33 -20.52
N THR A 232 -20.43 4.36 -19.71
CA THR A 232 -20.45 4.96 -18.37
C THR A 232 -20.69 6.47 -18.43
N VAL A 233 -20.01 7.19 -19.33
CA VAL A 233 -20.22 8.63 -19.55
C VAL A 233 -21.68 8.91 -19.96
N ALA A 234 -22.24 8.11 -20.85
CA ALA A 234 -23.64 8.23 -21.27
C ALA A 234 -24.62 7.96 -20.11
N SER A 235 -24.27 7.09 -19.16
CA SER A 235 -25.06 6.92 -17.92
C SER A 235 -25.03 8.17 -17.05
N LEU A 236 -23.84 8.70 -16.78
CA LEU A 236 -23.67 9.89 -15.94
C LEU A 236 -24.36 11.12 -16.53
N ARG A 237 -24.37 11.28 -17.87
CA ARG A 237 -25.11 12.34 -18.56
C ARG A 237 -26.63 12.30 -18.35
N ARG A 238 -27.20 11.14 -17.99
CA ARG A 238 -28.63 11.04 -17.62
C ARG A 238 -28.89 11.56 -16.21
N ARG A 239 -27.85 11.74 -15.38
CA ARG A 239 -27.94 12.18 -13.99
C ARG A 239 -27.67 13.67 -13.82
N GLY A 240 -26.78 14.23 -14.63
CA GLY A 240 -26.44 15.64 -14.57
C GLY A 240 -25.47 16.09 -15.66
N GLY A 241 -25.00 17.32 -15.55
CA GLY A 241 -23.98 17.87 -16.45
C GLY A 241 -22.67 17.10 -16.30
N VAL A 242 -22.06 16.72 -17.44
CA VAL A 242 -20.75 16.02 -17.47
C VAL A 242 -19.81 16.80 -18.38
N THR A 243 -18.68 17.21 -17.83
CA THR A 243 -17.60 17.90 -18.55
C THR A 243 -16.28 17.20 -18.32
N GLU A 244 -15.48 17.03 -19.37
CA GLU A 244 -14.13 16.49 -19.26
C GLU A 244 -13.19 17.51 -18.59
N VAL A 245 -12.30 17.02 -17.72
CA VAL A 245 -11.31 17.82 -17.00
C VAL A 245 -9.93 17.16 -17.12
N GLU A 246 -8.86 17.88 -16.83
CA GLU A 246 -7.49 17.36 -17.03
C GLU A 246 -7.05 16.36 -15.97
N GLY A 247 -7.63 16.41 -14.76
CA GLY A 247 -7.14 15.65 -13.63
C GLY A 247 -7.97 15.80 -12.35
N PRO A 248 -7.47 15.26 -11.22
CA PRO A 248 -8.12 15.43 -9.94
C PRO A 248 -8.10 16.91 -9.49
N PRO A 249 -9.02 17.33 -8.61
CA PRO A 249 -8.89 18.61 -7.92
C PRO A 249 -7.62 18.65 -7.05
N SER A 250 -7.18 19.86 -6.71
CA SER A 250 -6.08 20.04 -5.75
C SER A 250 -6.47 19.44 -4.40
N LEU A 251 -5.71 18.44 -3.95
CA LEU A 251 -5.93 17.76 -2.68
C LEU A 251 -5.27 18.54 -1.53
N PRO A 252 -6.00 18.86 -0.47
CA PRO A 252 -5.40 19.37 0.76
C PRO A 252 -4.37 18.39 1.38
N PRO A 253 -3.43 18.88 2.20
CA PRO A 253 -2.23 18.12 2.58
C PRO A 253 -2.46 17.02 3.62
N HIS A 254 -3.49 17.14 4.46
CA HIS A 254 -3.73 16.17 5.53
C HIS A 254 -4.75 15.12 5.12
N ARG A 255 -4.50 13.88 5.52
CA ARG A 255 -5.32 12.73 5.13
C ARG A 255 -6.04 12.14 6.34
N HIS A 256 -7.35 12.20 6.33
CA HIS A 256 -8.24 11.63 7.33
C HIS A 256 -8.69 10.24 6.88
N SER A 257 -8.61 9.24 7.76
CA SER A 257 -9.16 7.90 7.49
C SER A 257 -10.37 7.62 8.36
N VAL A 258 -11.52 7.45 7.70
CA VAL A 258 -12.82 7.20 8.33
C VAL A 258 -13.44 5.93 7.74
N ALA A 259 -14.44 5.37 8.42
CA ALA A 259 -15.25 4.34 7.79
C ALA A 259 -15.99 4.96 6.59
N PRO A 260 -16.11 4.29 5.43
CA PRO A 260 -16.82 4.84 4.28
C PRO A 260 -18.24 5.32 4.62
N ALA A 261 -18.98 4.55 5.43
CA ALA A 261 -20.31 4.93 5.90
C ALA A 261 -20.34 6.15 6.84
N GLY A 262 -19.21 6.50 7.45
CA GLY A 262 -19.07 7.67 8.33
C GLY A 262 -18.58 8.93 7.60
N LEU A 263 -18.25 8.84 6.31
CA LEU A 263 -17.64 9.93 5.55
C LEU A 263 -18.53 11.18 5.51
N ALA A 264 -19.82 11.02 5.20
CA ALA A 264 -20.76 12.13 5.13
C ALA A 264 -20.90 12.88 6.47
N ALA A 265 -20.87 12.16 7.60
CA ALA A 265 -20.91 12.77 8.92
C ALA A 265 -19.60 13.49 9.24
N HIS A 266 -18.46 12.93 8.84
CA HIS A 266 -17.13 13.51 9.08
C HIS A 266 -16.97 14.86 8.36
N VAL A 267 -17.29 14.92 7.06
CA VAL A 267 -17.07 16.15 6.27
C VAL A 267 -17.97 17.32 6.71
N ARG A 268 -19.16 17.06 7.26
CA ARG A 268 -20.04 18.11 7.82
C ARG A 268 -19.41 18.85 9.00
N GLY A 269 -18.47 18.22 9.70
CA GLY A 269 -17.77 18.80 10.85
C GLY A 269 -16.45 19.47 10.51
N LEU A 270 -16.00 19.43 9.25
CA LEU A 270 -14.72 20.01 8.85
C LEU A 270 -14.86 21.50 8.50
N GLY A 271 -13.90 22.29 8.98
CA GLY A 271 -13.62 23.62 8.45
C GLY A 271 -12.65 23.56 7.26
N GLY A 272 -12.48 24.69 6.58
CA GLY A 272 -11.51 24.81 5.47
C GLY A 272 -11.87 24.00 4.23
N ARG A 273 -10.88 23.81 3.33
CA ARG A 273 -11.07 22.99 2.13
C ARG A 273 -10.90 21.52 2.47
N TRP A 274 -11.71 20.70 1.81
CA TRP A 274 -11.60 19.26 1.88
C TRP A 274 -11.99 18.61 0.56
N VAL A 275 -11.48 17.41 0.32
CA VAL A 275 -11.86 16.54 -0.80
C VAL A 275 -12.01 15.11 -0.28
N ALA A 276 -13.19 14.53 -0.44
CA ALA A 276 -13.52 13.18 -0.04
C ALA A 276 -13.33 12.18 -1.19
N GLU A 277 -12.65 11.06 -0.93
CA GLU A 277 -12.64 9.88 -1.80
C GLU A 277 -13.85 8.98 -1.48
N MET A 278 -14.91 9.10 -2.30
CA MET A 278 -16.15 8.36 -2.14
C MET A 278 -15.91 6.85 -2.30
N GLY A 279 -16.57 6.04 -1.46
CA GLY A 279 -16.40 4.58 -1.43
C GLY A 279 -15.10 4.07 -0.79
N VAL A 280 -14.11 4.94 -0.54
CA VAL A 280 -12.80 4.55 0.02
C VAL A 280 -12.68 4.87 1.53
N GLY A 281 -13.35 5.91 2.01
CA GLY A 281 -13.28 6.35 3.41
C GLY A 281 -12.05 7.21 3.71
N VAL A 282 -11.68 8.07 2.77
CA VAL A 282 -10.55 8.99 2.89
C VAL A 282 -11.03 10.40 2.64
N VAL A 283 -10.57 11.34 3.46
CA VAL A 283 -10.83 12.78 3.24
C VAL A 283 -9.49 13.51 3.30
N HIS A 284 -9.16 14.24 2.26
CA HIS A 284 -8.05 15.19 2.24
C HIS A 284 -8.56 16.52 2.82
N ALA A 285 -7.90 17.08 3.83
CA ALA A 285 -8.32 18.32 4.49
C ALA A 285 -7.15 19.27 4.77
N ASP A 286 -7.44 20.56 4.90
CA ASP A 286 -6.44 21.59 5.28
C ASP A 286 -6.01 21.45 6.75
N GLU A 287 -6.85 20.85 7.59
CA GLU A 287 -6.56 20.59 9.00
C GLU A 287 -6.14 19.12 9.22
N PRO A 288 -5.30 18.81 10.22
CA PRO A 288 -4.90 17.45 10.54
C PRO A 288 -6.06 16.62 11.11
N ALA A 289 -5.98 15.30 10.93
CA ALA A 289 -7.00 14.37 11.42
C ALA A 289 -7.16 14.50 12.94
N PRO A 290 -8.40 14.50 13.46
CA PRO A 290 -8.59 14.35 14.89
C PRO A 290 -8.01 13.00 15.35
N PRO A 291 -7.44 12.93 16.58
CA PRO A 291 -6.87 11.69 17.09
C PRO A 291 -7.89 10.55 17.07
N ARG A 292 -7.54 9.46 16.37
CA ARG A 292 -8.41 8.29 16.28
C ARG A 292 -8.38 7.53 17.61
N ARG A 293 -9.54 7.32 18.23
CA ARG A 293 -9.70 6.39 19.35
C ARG A 293 -9.99 5.00 18.81
N LEU A 294 -9.13 4.05 19.13
CA LEU A 294 -9.35 2.63 18.81
C LEU A 294 -10.00 1.92 20.00
N ASP A 295 -10.76 0.86 19.70
CA ASP A 295 -11.28 -0.03 20.74
C ASP A 295 -10.10 -0.62 21.56
N PRO A 296 -10.20 -0.67 22.90
CA PRO A 296 -9.12 -1.19 23.74
C PRO A 296 -8.65 -2.60 23.35
N THR A 297 -9.55 -3.45 22.85
CA THR A 297 -9.23 -4.80 22.35
C THR A 297 -8.33 -4.74 21.12
N VAL A 298 -8.61 -3.81 20.20
CA VAL A 298 -7.78 -3.58 19.01
C VAL A 298 -6.40 -3.10 19.41
N VAL A 299 -6.31 -2.18 20.39
CA VAL A 299 -5.03 -1.70 20.92
C VAL A 299 -4.21 -2.84 21.53
N GLU A 300 -4.84 -3.71 22.32
CA GLU A 300 -4.17 -4.86 22.93
C GLU A 300 -3.65 -5.85 21.88
N LEU A 301 -4.44 -6.14 20.84
CA LEU A 301 -4.00 -6.98 19.73
C LEU A 301 -2.78 -6.41 19.00
N HIS A 302 -2.73 -5.09 18.78
CA HIS A 302 -1.56 -4.44 18.18
C HIS A 302 -0.32 -4.56 19.06
N ARG A 303 -0.45 -4.38 20.38
CA ARG A 303 0.66 -4.55 21.32
C ARG A 303 1.21 -5.97 21.29
N ARG A 304 0.33 -6.97 21.35
CA ARG A 304 0.72 -8.39 21.29
C ARG A 304 1.44 -8.75 19.98
N LEU A 305 0.99 -8.20 18.85
CA LEU A 305 1.68 -8.39 17.56
C LEU A 305 3.07 -7.77 17.56
N LEU A 306 3.20 -6.54 18.07
CA LEU A 306 4.49 -5.87 18.18
C LEU A 306 5.43 -6.60 19.16
N ASP A 307 4.92 -7.10 20.29
CA ASP A 307 5.69 -7.91 21.24
C ASP A 307 6.16 -9.23 20.64
N ALA A 308 5.34 -9.84 19.78
CA ALA A 308 5.68 -11.10 19.13
C ALA A 308 6.73 -10.93 18.02
N LEU A 309 6.69 -9.82 17.27
CA LEU A 309 7.54 -9.60 16.09
C LEU A 309 8.76 -8.69 16.34
N ASP A 310 8.67 -7.80 17.33
CA ASP A 310 9.76 -6.94 17.79
C ASP A 310 9.69 -6.74 19.32
N PRO A 311 10.00 -7.80 20.11
CA PRO A 311 9.92 -7.76 21.57
C PRO A 311 10.86 -6.72 22.21
N ARG A 312 11.93 -6.33 21.50
CA ARG A 312 12.94 -5.37 21.98
C ARG A 312 12.74 -3.96 21.42
N ARG A 313 11.67 -3.71 20.64
CA ARG A 313 11.36 -2.41 20.01
C ARG A 313 12.54 -1.85 19.21
N ARG A 314 13.26 -2.72 18.51
CA ARG A 314 14.46 -2.36 17.74
C ARG A 314 14.13 -1.56 16.49
N PHE A 315 12.99 -1.79 15.85
CA PHE A 315 12.74 -1.24 14.52
C PHE A 315 11.95 0.06 14.53
N ASN A 316 12.52 1.07 13.86
CA ASN A 316 12.02 2.43 13.76
C ASN A 316 11.52 3.00 15.11
N PRO A 317 12.31 2.91 16.20
CA PRO A 317 11.94 3.48 17.48
C PRO A 317 11.66 4.98 17.35
N GLY A 318 10.76 5.49 18.19
CA GLY A 318 10.20 6.84 18.06
C GLY A 318 8.92 6.89 17.21
N ARG A 319 8.76 5.99 16.23
CA ARG A 319 7.52 5.89 15.45
C ARG A 319 6.41 5.18 16.20
N ARG A 320 5.18 5.69 16.03
CA ARG A 320 3.95 5.24 16.67
C ARG A 320 2.83 5.07 15.66
N LEU A 321 1.97 4.09 15.92
CA LEU A 321 0.72 3.92 15.16
C LEU A 321 -0.37 4.78 15.81
N GLU A 322 -0.97 5.66 15.02
CA GLU A 322 -2.05 6.56 15.47
C GLU A 322 -3.19 5.77 16.15
N GLY A 323 -3.56 6.18 17.36
CA GLY A 323 -4.65 5.58 18.13
C GLY A 323 -4.32 4.28 18.87
N VAL A 324 -3.13 3.70 18.68
CA VAL A 324 -2.64 2.53 19.44
C VAL A 324 -1.80 2.95 20.63
N GLU A 325 -0.95 3.95 20.44
CA GLU A 325 0.01 4.44 21.42
C GLU A 325 -0.28 5.92 21.70
N ALA A 326 -0.64 6.23 22.95
CA ALA A 326 -0.82 7.59 23.43
C ALA A 326 0.54 8.26 23.72
#